data_AF-A0A962C2P1-F1
#
_entry.id   AF-A0A962C2P1-F1
#
_cell.length_a   1.000
_cell.length_b   1.000
_cell.length_c   1.000
_cell.angle_alpha   90.00
_cell.angle_beta   90.00
_cell.angle_gamma   90.00
#
_symmetry.space_group_name_H-M   'P 1'
#
loop_
_entity.id
_entity.type
_entity.pdbx_description
1 polymer ?
#
loop_
_entity_poly.entity_id
_entity_poly.type
_entity_poly.pdbx_seq_one_letter_code
_entity_poly.pdbx_strand_id
1 'polypeptide(L)' 'TYLPNLKSRIVAEAPQPDAVRDFNFGKYVVRYAAHDNAVVILRVWHHFESRQGSA' A
#
# COMPACT_ATOMS: atom_id res chain seq x y z
N THR A 1 -7.15 8.83 -14.78
CA THR A 1 -7.47 9.87 -13.78
C THR A 1 -6.25 10.19 -12.95
N TYR A 2 -5.65 11.38 -13.16
CA TYR A 2 -4.46 11.83 -12.41
C TYR A 2 -4.93 12.56 -11.14
N LEU A 3 -4.90 11.87 -10.00
CA LEU A 3 -4.95 12.52 -8.70
C LEU A 3 -3.50 12.81 -8.29
N PRO A 4 -3.07 14.08 -8.22
CA PRO A 4 -1.66 14.47 -8.12
C PRO A 4 -0.95 13.97 -6.84
N ASN A 5 -1.72 13.54 -5.83
CA ASN A 5 -1.20 13.01 -4.56
C ASN A 5 -1.38 11.49 -4.41
N LEU A 6 -1.99 10.81 -5.39
CA LEU A 6 -2.25 9.37 -5.35
C LEU A 6 -1.05 8.61 -5.93
N LYS A 7 0.07 8.55 -5.21
CA LYS A 7 1.19 7.68 -5.60
C LYS A 7 0.93 6.26 -5.11
N SER A 8 0.39 5.44 -6.00
CA SER A 8 0.36 3.99 -5.82
C SER A 8 1.71 3.40 -6.23
N ARG A 9 2.34 2.60 -5.36
CA ARG A 9 3.62 1.93 -5.65
C ARG A 9 3.43 0.42 -5.67
N ILE A 10 3.95 -0.24 -6.69
CA ILE A 10 3.95 -1.71 -6.81
C ILE A 10 4.81 -2.30 -5.68
N VAL A 11 4.34 -3.40 -5.10
CA VAL A 11 5.11 -4.17 -4.11
C VAL A 11 5.90 -5.24 -4.85
N ALA A 12 7.22 -5.10 -4.87
CA ALA A 12 8.11 -5.98 -5.64
C ALA A 12 8.11 -7.43 -5.13
N GLU A 13 7.88 -7.62 -3.84
CA GLU A 13 7.83 -8.92 -3.17
C GLU A 13 6.48 -9.65 -3.37
N ALA A 14 5.55 -9.06 -4.13
CA ALA A 14 4.28 -9.70 -4.43
C ALA A 14 4.50 -10.98 -5.27
N PRO A 15 3.78 -12.08 -4.99
CA PRO A 15 3.91 -13.34 -5.76
C PRO A 15 3.59 -13.17 -7.24
N GLN A 16 2.66 -12.25 -7.54
CA GLN A 16 2.35 -11.81 -8.89
C GLN A 16 2.71 -10.31 -9.01
N PRO A 17 3.52 -9.93 -10.01
CA PRO A 17 3.81 -8.53 -10.28
C PRO A 17 2.52 -7.70 -10.42
N ASP A 18 2.55 -6.47 -9.90
CA ASP A 18 1.47 -5.46 -9.99
C ASP A 18 0.13 -5.79 -9.31
N ALA A 19 -0.02 -7.00 -8.77
CA ALA A 19 -1.24 -7.45 -8.09
C ALA A 19 -1.43 -6.77 -6.73
N VAL A 20 -0.33 -6.39 -6.06
CA VAL A 20 -0.33 -5.74 -4.75
C VAL A 20 0.31 -4.37 -4.84
N ARG A 21 -0.33 -3.38 -4.22
CA ARG A 21 0.07 -1.97 -4.30
C ARG A 21 -0.01 -1.30 -2.94
N ASP A 22 0.91 -0.37 -2.70
CA ASP A 22 0.87 0.54 -1.57
C ASP A 22 0.25 1.87 -2.02
N PHE A 23 -0.69 2.40 -1.25
CA PHE A 23 -1.26 3.73 -1.41
C PHE A 23 -1.04 4.56 -0.14
N ASN A 24 -0.49 5.75 -0.29
CA ASN A 24 -0.25 6.68 0.81
C ASN A 24 -1.40 7.67 0.93
N PHE A 25 -2.04 7.71 2.11
CA PHE A 25 -3.10 8.66 2.44
C PHE A 25 -2.79 9.35 3.77
N GLY A 26 -2.45 10.64 3.72
CA GLY A 26 -2.02 11.39 4.91
C GLY A 26 -0.80 10.73 5.57
N LYS A 27 -0.94 10.31 6.84
CA LYS A 27 0.10 9.61 7.60
C LYS A 27 -0.02 8.09 7.56
N TYR A 28 -0.92 7.53 6.76
CA TYR A 28 -1.13 6.10 6.67
C TYR A 28 -0.64 5.55 5.34
N VAL A 29 -0.15 4.31 5.38
CA VAL A 29 0.11 3.48 4.22
C VAL A 29 -0.92 2.37 4.20
N VAL A 30 -1.55 2.18 3.05
CA VAL A 30 -2.53 1.13 2.82
C VAL A 30 -1.97 0.18 1.77
N ARG A 31 -1.83 -1.10 2.11
CA ARG A 31 -1.52 -2.16 1.14
C ARG A 31 -2.79 -2.85 0.71
N TYR A 32 -2.99 -2.95 -0.58
CA TYR A 32 -4.19 -3.56 -1.15
C TYR A 32 -3.87 -4.37 -2.41
N ALA A 33 -4.77 -5.31 -2.73
CA ALA A 33 -4.81 -5.99 -4.00
C ALA A 33 -6.00 -5.49 -4.83
N ALA A 34 -5.77 -5.27 -6.12
CA ALA A 34 -6.82 -4.89 -7.07
C ALA A 34 -7.20 -6.11 -7.92
N HIS A 35 -8.47 -6.48 -7.87
CA HIS A 35 -9.10 -7.45 -8.76
C HIS A 35 -10.10 -6.71 -9.65
N ASP A 36 -10.53 -7.34 -10.75
CA ASP A 36 -11.39 -6.71 -11.75
C ASP A 36 -12.66 -6.06 -11.17
N ASN A 37 -13.22 -6.65 -10.10
CA ASN A 37 -14.46 -6.18 -9.47
C ASN A 37 -14.32 -5.87 -7.97
N ALA A 38 -13.11 -5.88 -7.42
CA ALA A 38 -12.91 -5.72 -5.97
C ALA A 38 -11.55 -5.10 -5.63
N VAL A 39 -11.53 -4.35 -4.52
CA VAL A 39 -10.30 -3.92 -3.87
C VAL A 39 -10.23 -4.57 -2.49
N VAL A 40 -9.20 -5.39 -2.28
CA VAL A 40 -9.00 -6.09 -1.00
C VAL A 40 -7.92 -5.38 -0.22
N ILE A 41 -8.26 -4.85 0.96
CA ILE A 41 -7.30 -4.23 1.87
C ILE A 41 -6.57 -5.33 2.64
N LEU A 42 -5.25 -5.38 2.50
CA LEU A 42 -4.40 -6.39 3.14
C LEU A 42 -3.82 -5.88 4.46
N ARG A 43 -3.44 -4.59 4.53
CA ARG A 43 -2.90 -3.97 5.75
C ARG A 43 -3.06 -2.46 5.71
N VAL A 44 -3.26 -1.86 6.88
CA VAL A 44 -3.15 -0.42 7.13
C VAL A 44 -2.16 -0.21 8.27
N TRP A 45 -1.24 0.74 8.12
CA TRP A 45 -0.31 1.11 9.19
C TRP A 45 0.02 2.60 9.10
N HIS A 46 0.37 3.20 10.24
CA HIS A 46 0.85 4.57 10.28
C HIS A 46 2.33 4.64 9.82
N HIS A 47 2.70 5.65 9.04
CA HIS A 47 4.06 5.86 8.49
C HIS A 47 5.15 5.82 9.55
N PHE A 48 4.82 6.19 10.79
CA PHE A 48 5.74 6.27 11.92
C PHE A 48 5.78 5.00 12.78
N GLU A 49 5.08 3.92 12.41
CA GLU A 49 5.20 2.61 13.07
C GLU A 49 6.57 1.95 12.82
N SER A 50 7.40 2.51 11.93
CA SER A 50 8.82 2.17 11.88
C SER A 50 9.62 2.98 12.90
N ARG A 51 9.67 2.48 14.14
CA ARG A 51 10.89 2.31 14.97
C ARG A 51 10.54 2.06 16.44
N GLN A 52 9.93 0.93 16.77
CA GLN A 52 10.13 0.27 18.07
C GLN A 52 10.18 -1.23 17.84
N GLY A 53 11.34 -1.70 17.38
CA GLY A 53 11.62 -3.11 17.11
C GLY A 53 13.13 -3.37 16.92
N SER A 54 13.96 -2.53 17.52
CA SER A 54 15.40 -2.72 17.58
C SER A 54 15.89 -2.14 18.90
N ALA A 55 15.78 -2.95 19.96
CA ALA A 55 16.56 -2.89 21.18
C ALA A 55 16.79 -4.35 21.60
#